data_AF-A0A0G4Q315-F1
#
_entry.id   AF-A0A0G4Q315-F1
#
_cell.length_a   1.000
_cell.length_b   1.000
_cell.length_c   1.000
_cell.angle_alpha   90.00
_cell.angle_beta   90.00
_cell.angle_gamma   90.00
#
_symmetry.space_group_name_H-M   'P 1'
#
loop_
_entity.id
_entity.type
_entity.pdbx_description
1 polymer ?
#
loop_
_entity_poly.entity_id
_entity_poly.type
_entity_poly.pdbx_seq_one_letter_code
_entity_poly.pdbx_strand_id
1 'polypeptide(L)'
;MTIDDFHNEKLPMPKLFRVVSVELDVLRSKLGSGYGVIFDCDETVIRKVRRVKSKIGWHWQLVREHKDQELWDYYLESDRESLNNINYEYRLMK
;
A
#
# COMPACT_ATOMS: atom_id res chain seq x y z
N MET A 1 7.24 -6.56 -8.01
CA MET A 1 6.80 -5.36 -8.77
C MET A 1 6.34 -4.34 -7.75
N THR A 2 7.01 -3.20 -7.69
CA THR A 2 6.70 -2.14 -6.71
C THR A 2 6.01 -0.96 -7.38
N ILE A 3 5.55 0.00 -6.59
CA ILE A 3 5.05 1.28 -7.13
C ILE A 3 6.17 2.08 -7.81
N ASP A 4 7.40 1.97 -7.30
CA ASP A 4 8.58 2.61 -7.85
C ASP A 4 8.90 2.15 -9.27
N ASP A 5 8.60 0.88 -9.61
CA ASP A 5 8.79 0.39 -10.97
C ASP A 5 7.95 1.18 -11.99
N PHE A 6 6.78 1.70 -11.60
CA PHE A 6 5.95 2.54 -12.47
C PHE A 6 6.44 3.99 -12.54
N HIS A 7 6.94 4.55 -11.43
CA HIS A 7 7.40 5.94 -11.39
C HIS A 7 8.80 6.14 -11.97
N ASN A 8 9.64 5.10 -11.91
CA ASN A 8 10.97 5.09 -12.53
C ASN A 8 10.93 4.62 -14.00
N GLU A 9 9.75 4.60 -14.62
CA GLU A 9 9.53 4.23 -16.02
C GLU A 9 10.02 2.82 -16.43
N LYS A 10 10.28 1.93 -15.45
CA LYS A 10 10.59 0.52 -15.72
C LYS A 10 9.36 -0.23 -16.23
N LEU A 11 8.18 0.17 -15.77
CA LEU A 11 6.89 -0.35 -16.19
C LEU A 11 5.96 0.79 -16.61
N PRO A 12 5.09 0.57 -17.62
CA PRO A 12 4.12 1.57 -18.01
C PRO A 12 3.10 1.80 -16.89
N MET A 13 2.84 3.07 -16.59
CA MET A 13 1.84 3.47 -15.60
C MET A 13 0.48 2.83 -15.92
N PRO A 14 -0.22 2.17 -14.97
CA PRO A 14 -1.47 1.50 -15.26
C PRO A 14 -2.55 2.47 -15.72
N LYS A 15 -3.46 1.98 -16.59
CA LYS A 15 -4.67 2.71 -16.96
C LYS A 15 -5.49 3.06 -15.71
N LEU A 16 -6.25 4.15 -15.76
CA LEU A 16 -7.12 4.59 -14.67
C LEU A 16 -8.03 3.43 -14.19
N PHE A 17 -8.12 3.25 -12.87
CA PHE A 17 -8.86 2.16 -12.20
C PHE A 17 -8.37 0.73 -12.49
N ARG A 18 -7.33 0.52 -13.31
CA ARG A 18 -6.72 -0.80 -13.47
C ARG A 18 -6.12 -1.24 -12.14
N VAL A 19 -6.58 -2.38 -11.65
CA VAL A 19 -6.02 -3.02 -10.47
C VAL A 19 -4.74 -3.75 -10.84
N VAL A 20 -3.69 -3.55 -10.05
CA VAL A 20 -2.40 -4.23 -10.14
C VAL A 20 -2.03 -4.75 -8.75
N SER A 21 -1.22 -5.81 -8.69
CA SER A 21 -0.68 -6.31 -7.43
C SER A 21 0.74 -5.79 -7.28
N VAL A 22 1.06 -5.12 -6.18
CA VAL A 22 2.39 -4.59 -5.91
C VAL A 22 2.94 -5.16 -4.61
N GLU A 23 4.25 -5.33 -4.57
CA GLU A 23 5.01 -5.42 -3.33
C GLU A 23 4.97 -4.03 -2.67
N LEU A 24 4.54 -4.00 -1.42
CA LEU A 24 4.44 -2.81 -0.59
C LEU A 24 5.25 -3.04 0.68
N ASP A 25 6.17 -2.14 0.96
CA ASP A 25 6.93 -2.12 2.21
C ASP A 25 6.07 -1.48 3.30
N VAL A 26 5.91 -2.21 4.40
CA VAL A 26 4.93 -1.94 5.45
C VAL A 26 5.48 -2.32 6.82
N LEU A 27 4.82 -1.83 7.86
CA LEU A 27 5.16 -2.16 9.23
C LEU A 27 4.24 -3.26 9.77
N ARG A 28 4.82 -4.22 10.48
CA ARG A 28 4.10 -5.34 11.09
C ARG A 28 4.47 -5.49 12.55
N SER A 29 3.52 -6.02 13.33
CA SER A 29 3.80 -6.51 14.67
C SER A 29 4.20 -7.98 14.61
N LYS A 30 5.29 -8.35 15.28
CA LYS A 30 5.79 -9.73 15.35
C LYS A 30 5.92 -10.19 16.78
N LEU A 31 5.88 -11.51 17.00
CA LEU A 31 6.15 -12.10 18.31
C LEU A 31 7.66 -12.34 18.44
N GLY A 32 8.28 -11.72 19.44
CA GLY A 32 9.67 -11.95 19.79
C GLY A 32 9.88 -13.29 20.48
N SER A 33 11.14 -13.73 20.56
CA SER A 33 11.55 -15.02 21.17
C SER A 33 11.17 -15.17 22.65
N GLY A 34 10.87 -14.06 23.35
CA GLY A 34 10.39 -14.04 24.73
C GLY A 34 8.87 -13.85 24.89
N TYR A 35 8.07 -14.10 23.84
CA TYR A 35 6.62 -13.83 23.81
C TYR A 35 6.20 -12.35 23.93
N GLY A 36 7.17 -11.43 23.86
CA GLY A 36 6.90 -10.00 23.76
C GLY A 36 6.47 -9.59 22.35
N VAL A 37 5.66 -8.54 22.23
CA VAL A 37 5.31 -7.95 20.92
C VAL A 37 6.43 -7.01 20.48
N ILE A 38 6.93 -7.21 19.26
CA ILE A 38 7.82 -6.28 18.58
C ILE A 38 6.95 -5.48 17.60
N PHE A 39 6.91 -4.16 17.78
CA PHE A 39 6.21 -3.24 16.90
C PHE A 39 7.12 -2.82 15.75
N ASP A 40 6.52 -2.31 14.67
CA ASP A 40 7.22 -1.66 13.57
C ASP A 40 8.34 -2.48 12.93
N CYS A 41 8.10 -3.79 12.73
CA CYS A 41 8.99 -4.62 11.94
C CYS A 41 8.75 -4.38 10.45
N ASP A 42 9.79 -4.00 9.73
CA ASP A 42 9.75 -3.92 8.27
C ASP A 42 9.38 -5.28 7.67
N GLU A 43 8.42 -5.25 6.75
CA GLU A 43 7.99 -6.41 6.00
C GLU A 43 7.51 -5.98 4.61
N THR A 44 7.69 -6.85 3.63
CA THR A 44 7.15 -6.64 2.28
C THR A 44 5.93 -7.55 2.11
N VAL A 45 4.80 -6.96 1.75
CA VAL A 45 3.56 -7.69 1.49
C VAL A 45 3.05 -7.43 0.08
N ILE A 46 2.28 -8.36 -0.48
CA ILE A 46 1.61 -8.14 -1.77
C ILE A 46 0.22 -7.55 -1.50
N ARG A 47 -0.04 -6.37 -2.06
CA ARG A 47 -1.37 -5.72 -2.01
C ARG A 47 -1.86 -5.38 -3.40
N LYS A 48 -3.19 -5.49 -3.58
CA LYS A 48 -3.85 -4.94 -4.77
C LYS A 48 -4.04 -3.44 -4.61
N VAL A 49 -3.56 -2.70 -5.58
CA VAL A 49 -3.71 -1.24 -5.66
C VAL A 49 -4.28 -0.83 -7.00
N ARG A 50 -4.83 0.37 -7.05
CA ARG A 50 -5.22 1.03 -8.29
C ARG A 50 -4.86 2.51 -8.23
N ARG A 51 -4.60 3.09 -9.40
CA ARG A 51 -4.43 4.54 -9.53
C ARG A 51 -5.79 5.21 -9.73
N VAL A 52 -6.06 6.23 -8.92
CA VAL A 52 -7.30 7.01 -8.94
C VAL A 52 -7.00 8.50 -9.05
N LYS A 53 -7.95 9.26 -9.59
CA LYS A 53 -7.93 10.73 -9.59
C LYS A 53 -9.05 11.23 -8.69
N SER A 54 -8.72 11.92 -7.62
CA SER A 54 -9.66 12.53 -6.68
C SER A 54 -9.53 14.06 -6.72
N LYS A 55 -10.28 14.76 -5.86
CA LYS A 55 -10.23 16.24 -5.77
C LYS A 55 -8.85 16.76 -5.34
N ILE A 56 -8.09 15.94 -4.60
CA ILE A 56 -6.75 16.27 -4.08
C ILE A 56 -5.63 15.89 -5.05
N GLY A 57 -5.94 15.24 -6.18
CA GLY A 57 -4.94 14.88 -7.19
C GLY A 57 -5.01 13.41 -7.61
N TRP A 58 -3.94 12.96 -8.26
CA TRP A 58 -3.75 11.54 -8.55
C TRP A 58 -3.28 10.83 -7.29
N HIS A 59 -3.61 9.58 -7.05
CA HIS A 59 -2.98 8.80 -5.99
C HIS A 59 -3.22 7.31 -6.18
N TRP A 60 -2.41 6.51 -5.52
CA TRP A 60 -2.63 5.08 -5.36
C TRP A 60 -3.62 4.83 -4.24
N GLN A 61 -4.46 3.82 -4.41
CA GLN A 61 -5.45 3.41 -3.43
C GLN A 61 -5.41 1.88 -3.30
N LEU A 62 -5.41 1.39 -2.06
CA LEU A 62 -5.62 -0.03 -1.77
C LEU A 62 -6.99 -0.47 -2.30
N VAL A 63 -7.03 -1.67 -2.86
CA VAL A 63 -8.25 -2.31 -3.33
C VAL A 63 -8.65 -3.37 -2.31
N ARG A 64 -9.87 -3.22 -1.77
CA ARG A 64 -10.50 -4.27 -0.97
C ARG A 64 -10.84 -5.47 -1.86
N GLU A 65 -10.43 -6.65 -1.45
CA GLU A 65 -10.78 -7.91 -2.08
C GLU A 65 -12.15 -8.41 -1.62
N HIS A 66 -12.50 -8.13 -0.36
CA HIS A 66 -13.77 -8.46 0.25
C HIS A 66 -14.45 -7.20 0.82
N LYS A 67 -15.79 -7.18 0.82
CA LYS A 67 -16.57 -6.02 1.31
C LYS A 67 -16.32 -5.74 2.80
N ASP A 68 -16.08 -6.78 3.57
CA ASP A 68 -15.89 -6.81 5.02
C ASP A 68 -14.43 -6.90 5.44
N GLN A 69 -13.48 -6.73 4.51
CA GLN A 69 -12.05 -6.89 4.77
C GLN A 69 -11.55 -6.03 5.94
N GLU A 70 -12.11 -4.83 6.13
CA GLU A 70 -11.80 -3.94 7.25
C GLU A 70 -12.11 -4.55 8.64
N LEU A 71 -12.94 -5.61 8.72
CA LEU A 71 -13.30 -6.25 9.99
C LEU A 71 -12.26 -7.27 10.48
N TRP A 72 -11.45 -7.83 9.58
CA TRP A 72 -10.56 -8.94 9.90
C TRP A 72 -9.12 -8.73 9.43
N ASP A 73 -8.88 -7.86 8.46
CA ASP A 73 -7.54 -7.49 8.01
C ASP A 73 -6.97 -6.41 8.94
N TYR A 74 -6.41 -6.86 10.06
CA TYR A 74 -5.85 -6.01 11.11
C TYR A 74 -4.82 -5.00 10.60
N TYR A 75 -4.12 -5.32 9.51
CA TYR A 75 -3.06 -4.49 8.94
C TYR A 75 -3.53 -3.57 7.81
N LEU A 76 -4.82 -3.60 7.43
CA LEU A 76 -5.31 -2.84 6.28
C LEU A 76 -5.15 -1.32 6.45
N GLU A 77 -5.35 -0.81 7.66
CA GLU A 77 -5.14 0.62 7.96
C GLU A 77 -3.66 0.99 7.96
N SER A 78 -2.80 0.17 8.54
CA SER A 78 -1.35 0.38 8.53
C SER A 78 -0.80 0.38 7.10
N ASP A 79 -1.26 -0.54 6.24
CA ASP A 79 -0.86 -0.56 4.83
C ASP A 79 -1.36 0.65 4.06
N ARG A 80 -2.53 1.17 4.45
CA ARG A 80 -3.09 2.40 3.86
C ARG A 80 -2.21 3.59 4.22
N GLU A 81 -1.71 3.66 5.44
CA GLU A 81 -0.75 4.66 5.88
C GLU A 81 0.56 4.56 5.09
N SER A 82 1.15 3.37 4.97
CA SER A 82 2.34 3.15 4.12
C SER A 82 2.11 3.61 2.68
N LEU A 83 0.95 3.29 2.09
CA LEU A 83 0.60 3.74 0.75
C LEU A 83 0.39 5.27 0.66
N ASN A 84 -0.14 5.89 1.71
CA ASN A 84 -0.29 7.34 1.78
C ASN A 84 1.06 8.06 1.86
N ASN A 85 2.05 7.49 2.55
CA ASN A 85 3.42 8.01 2.58
C ASN A 85 4.02 8.00 1.17
N ILE A 86 3.88 6.90 0.42
CA ILE A 86 4.30 6.81 -0.98
C ILE A 86 3.59 7.89 -1.83
N ASN A 87 2.28 8.07 -1.66
CA ASN A 87 1.54 9.11 -2.38
C ASN A 87 2.05 10.52 -2.08
N TYR A 88 2.48 10.77 -0.84
CA TYR A 88 3.05 12.04 -0.40
C TYR A 88 4.46 12.25 -0.98
N GLU A 89 5.33 11.24 -0.91
CA GLU A 89 6.69 11.27 -1.46
C GLU A 89 6.71 11.59 -2.95
N TYR A 90 5.81 10.97 -3.71
CA TYR A 90 5.63 11.23 -5.13
C TYR A 90 4.79 12.49 -5.44
N ARG A 91 4.41 13.27 -4.43
CA ARG A 91 3.61 14.51 -4.55
C ARG A 91 2.34 14.34 -5.36
N LEU A 92 1.69 13.19 -5.20
CA LEU A 92 0.50 12.82 -5.97
C LEU A 92 -0.75 13.51 -5.39
N MET A 93 -0.77 13.69 -4.06
CA MET A 93 -1.78 14.43 -3.32
C MET A 93 -1.32 15.87 -3.04
N LYS A 94 -2.22 16.85 -3.21
CA LYS A 94 -2.01 18.27 -2.89
C LYS A 94 -2.64 18.65 -1.55
#